data_AF-A0A926TZS5-F1
#
_entry.id   AF-A0A926TZS5-F1
#
_cell.length_a   1.000
_cell.length_b   1.000
_cell.length_c   1.000
_cell.angle_alpha   90.00
_cell.angle_beta   90.00
_cell.angle_gamma   90.00
#
_symmetry.space_group_name_H-M   'P 1'
#
loop_
_entity.id
_entity.type
_entity.pdbx_description
1 polymer ?
#
loop_
_entity_poly.entity_id
_entity_poly.type
_entity_poly.pdbx_seq_one_letter_code
_entity_poly.pdbx_strand_id
1 'polypeptide(L)'
;MLSPYRSTRCIQLCKQLVRTPAVSAPAHSKTIFCSSQIRQLQIQMSQIHYSIPGFRSHDYSHPRSPLPADLPVGDCTPQQLWVALMLNSGFNSFDPYQVASDLYENPQLWHGFALLPDIETMTREQHPRLWRRGYLRFLPLLEERHNCDTLYILSADDEHVFELVNFGQEWQADDVQVYAGEAAARLVGDEDDRALPVLRYWWD
;
A
#
# COMPACT_ATOMS: atom_id res chain seq x y z
N MET A 1 -5.89 38.58 3.51
CA MET A 1 -6.45 38.37 4.86
C MET A 1 -6.66 36.88 5.03
N LEU A 2 -5.78 36.20 5.77
CA LEU A 2 -5.84 34.76 6.03
C LEU A 2 -6.13 34.55 7.52
N SER A 3 -7.16 33.77 7.81
CA SER A 3 -7.60 33.40 9.16
C SER A 3 -6.91 32.10 9.61
N PRO A 4 -6.37 32.00 10.85
CA PRO A 4 -5.79 30.77 11.35
C PRO A 4 -6.80 30.00 12.22
N TYR A 5 -7.21 28.80 11.79
CA TYR A 5 -7.87 27.84 12.67
C TYR A 5 -6.82 26.99 13.39
N ARG A 6 -6.59 27.29 14.67
CA ARG A 6 -5.87 26.45 15.63
C ARG A 6 -6.85 25.45 16.24
N SER A 7 -6.67 24.14 15.99
CA SER A 7 -7.30 23.07 16.77
C SER A 7 -6.30 22.53 17.78
N THR A 8 -6.33 23.06 19.00
CA THR A 8 -5.39 22.73 20.10
C THR A 8 -5.93 21.67 21.05
N ARG A 9 -6.89 20.82 20.64
CA ARG A 9 -7.57 19.89 21.56
C ARG A 9 -7.19 18.42 21.51
N CYS A 10 -6.33 17.96 20.59
CA CYS A 10 -5.88 16.55 20.58
C CYS A 10 -4.61 16.25 21.39
N ILE A 11 -3.84 17.26 21.85
CA ILE A 11 -2.55 17.02 22.53
C ILE A 11 -2.70 16.81 24.04
N GLN A 12 -3.87 17.10 24.62
CA GLN A 12 -4.03 17.10 26.08
C GLN A 12 -4.47 15.77 26.70
N LEU A 13 -4.85 14.75 25.91
CA LEU A 13 -5.25 13.44 26.44
C LEU A 13 -4.13 12.40 26.52
N CYS A 14 -2.99 12.59 25.85
CA CYS A 14 -1.86 11.65 25.92
C CYS A 14 -0.85 11.93 27.07
N LYS A 15 -1.05 12.99 27.86
CA LYS A 15 -0.12 13.36 28.96
C LYS A 15 -0.53 12.86 30.35
N GLN A 16 -1.67 12.18 30.51
CA GLN A 16 -2.15 11.74 31.82
C GLN A 16 -1.93 10.25 32.15
N LEU A 17 -1.32 9.45 31.27
CA LEU A 17 -1.13 8.01 31.51
C LEU A 17 0.33 7.55 31.72
N VAL A 18 1.28 8.47 31.89
CA VAL A 18 2.66 8.09 32.27
C VAL A 18 3.12 8.92 33.46
N ARG A 19 2.70 8.50 34.66
CA ARG A 19 3.45 8.73 35.90
C ARG A 19 3.93 7.37 36.40
N THR A 20 5.11 6.95 35.96
CA THR A 20 5.85 5.87 36.60
C THR A 20 6.88 6.46 37.57
N PRO A 21 6.92 6.02 38.84
CA PRO A 21 8.03 6.31 39.73
C PRO A 21 9.30 5.60 39.23
N ALA A 22 10.46 6.19 39.52
CA ALA A 22 11.76 5.62 39.21
C ALA A 22 11.94 4.28 39.93
N VAL A 23 12.06 3.19 39.15
CA VAL A 23 12.46 1.87 39.65
C VAL A 23 13.54 1.31 38.74
N SER A 24 14.58 0.83 39.38
CA SER A 24 15.77 0.17 38.87
C SER A 24 15.50 -0.94 37.84
N ALA A 25 16.38 -1.04 36.86
CA ALA A 25 16.37 -2.03 35.78
C ALA A 25 16.27 -3.49 36.26
N PRO A 26 15.53 -4.34 35.53
CA PRO A 26 15.81 -5.76 35.49
C PRO A 26 15.96 -6.33 34.07
N ALA A 27 16.50 -7.54 34.07
CA ALA A 27 16.91 -8.38 32.96
C ALA A 27 15.84 -8.66 31.88
N HIS A 28 16.33 -9.04 30.69
CA HIS A 28 15.56 -9.48 29.53
C HIS A 28 14.48 -10.53 29.89
N SER A 29 13.23 -10.08 29.96
CA SER A 29 12.06 -10.94 30.09
C SER A 29 11.44 -11.12 28.71
N LYS A 30 11.45 -12.35 28.19
CA LYS A 30 10.68 -12.71 26.98
C LYS A 30 9.21 -12.69 27.34
N THR A 31 8.47 -11.72 26.83
CA THR A 31 7.01 -11.65 26.99
C THR A 31 6.36 -12.78 26.21
N ILE A 32 5.96 -13.85 26.91
CA ILE A 32 5.12 -14.91 26.35
C ILE A 32 3.67 -14.46 26.54
N PHE A 33 3.01 -14.09 25.44
CA PHE A 33 1.58 -13.79 25.47
C PHE A 33 0.79 -15.09 25.66
N CYS A 34 -0.08 -15.12 26.67
CA CYS A 34 -0.96 -16.25 26.90
C CYS A 34 -2.02 -16.31 25.77
N SER A 35 -2.38 -17.52 25.32
CA SER A 35 -3.37 -17.74 24.25
C SER A 35 -4.70 -17.01 24.48
N SER A 36 -5.08 -16.79 25.74
CA SER A 36 -6.26 -16.00 26.11
C SER A 36 -6.14 -14.51 25.76
N GLN A 37 -4.96 -13.91 25.88
CA GLN A 37 -4.71 -12.50 25.54
C GLN A 37 -4.73 -12.28 24.02
N ILE A 38 -4.21 -13.22 23.25
CA ILE A 38 -4.28 -13.17 21.77
C ILE A 38 -5.74 -13.23 21.31
N ARG A 39 -6.55 -14.13 21.90
CA ARG A 39 -7.98 -14.22 21.60
C ARG A 39 -8.75 -12.97 21.99
N GLN A 40 -8.39 -12.33 23.11
CA GLN A 40 -9.01 -11.08 23.54
C GLN A 40 -8.68 -9.91 22.59
N LEU A 41 -7.44 -9.84 22.11
CA LEU A 41 -7.03 -8.85 21.10
C LEU A 41 -7.76 -9.05 19.77
N GLN A 42 -7.94 -10.31 19.33
CA GLN A 42 -8.72 -10.61 18.12
C GLN A 42 -10.19 -10.20 18.26
N ILE A 43 -10.81 -10.45 19.42
CA ILE A 43 -12.17 -10.00 19.71
C ILE A 43 -12.24 -8.47 19.73
N GLN A 44 -11.27 -7.79 20.34
CA GLN A 44 -11.20 -6.33 20.34
C GLN A 44 -11.00 -5.76 18.93
N MET A 45 -10.16 -6.37 18.09
CA MET A 45 -9.99 -5.96 16.69
C MET A 45 -11.26 -6.16 15.86
N SER A 46 -12.01 -7.24 16.08
CA SER A 46 -13.29 -7.47 15.41
C SER A 46 -14.37 -6.44 15.81
N GLN A 47 -14.26 -5.83 16.98
CA GLN A 47 -15.16 -4.75 17.45
C GLN A 47 -14.76 -3.36 16.93
N ILE A 48 -13.59 -3.22 16.30
CA ILE A 48 -13.16 -2.00 15.60
C ILE A 48 -13.75 -1.96 14.16
N HIS A 49 -14.71 -2.83 13.84
CA HIS A 49 -15.56 -2.68 12.65
C HIS A 49 -16.55 -1.51 12.82
N TYR A 50 -16.03 -0.29 12.78
CA TYR A 50 -16.79 0.89 12.43
C TYR A 50 -15.93 1.80 11.57
N SER A 51 -16.28 1.84 10.28
CA SER A 51 -16.10 2.99 9.37
C SER A 51 -14.80 3.76 9.54
N ILE A 52 -13.82 3.47 8.68
CA ILE A 52 -12.64 4.33 8.47
C ILE A 52 -13.16 5.76 8.20
N PRO A 53 -12.94 6.74 9.11
CA PRO A 53 -13.43 8.09 8.91
C PRO A 53 -12.75 8.72 7.70
N GLY A 54 -13.52 9.01 6.64
CA GLY A 54 -12.99 9.47 5.34
C GLY A 54 -13.27 8.52 4.18
N PHE A 55 -13.69 7.29 4.46
CA PHE A 55 -14.26 6.39 3.47
C PHE A 55 -15.62 6.93 3.06
N ARG A 56 -15.68 7.68 1.96
CA ARG A 56 -16.94 8.19 1.44
C ARG A 56 -17.76 7.00 1.00
N SER A 57 -18.94 6.80 1.60
CA SER A 57 -19.96 5.88 1.13
C SER A 57 -20.62 6.35 -0.18
N HIS A 58 -19.81 6.83 -1.14
CA HIS A 58 -20.30 7.16 -2.46
C HIS A 58 -20.64 5.86 -3.17
N ASP A 59 -21.94 5.55 -3.21
CA ASP A 59 -22.59 4.61 -4.13
C ASP A 59 -21.89 3.27 -4.40
N TYR A 60 -21.70 2.46 -3.34
CA TYR A 60 -21.62 1.00 -3.48
C TYR A 60 -22.95 0.36 -3.94
N SER A 61 -23.95 1.17 -4.30
CA SER A 61 -25.21 0.73 -4.91
C SER A 61 -24.98 0.13 -6.32
N HIS A 62 -23.79 0.34 -6.91
CA HIS A 62 -23.35 -0.40 -8.09
C HIS A 62 -22.51 -1.62 -7.70
N PRO A 63 -22.78 -2.81 -8.28
CA PRO A 63 -22.06 -4.06 -8.00
C PRO A 63 -20.70 -4.07 -8.72
N ARG A 64 -19.85 -3.08 -8.46
CA ARG A 64 -18.60 -2.85 -9.21
C ARG A 64 -17.33 -3.12 -8.42
N SER A 65 -17.41 -3.37 -7.12
CA SER A 65 -16.25 -3.89 -6.39
C SER A 65 -16.15 -5.40 -6.66
N PRO A 66 -15.09 -5.90 -7.32
CA PRO A 66 -14.85 -7.34 -7.43
C PRO A 66 -14.54 -7.98 -6.07
N LEU A 67 -14.32 -7.17 -5.04
CA LEU A 67 -14.06 -7.63 -3.68
C LEU A 67 -15.37 -7.68 -2.87
N PRO A 68 -15.65 -8.79 -2.18
CA PRO A 68 -16.75 -8.85 -1.23
C PRO A 68 -16.53 -7.78 -0.15
N ALA A 69 -17.44 -6.81 -0.08
CA ALA A 69 -17.36 -5.70 0.88
C ALA A 69 -17.43 -6.16 2.36
N ASP A 70 -17.76 -7.42 2.58
CA ASP A 70 -17.91 -8.12 3.85
C ASP A 70 -16.72 -9.01 4.21
N LEU A 71 -15.69 -9.14 3.36
CA LEU A 71 -14.52 -9.95 3.66
C LEU A 71 -13.69 -9.30 4.78
N PRO A 72 -13.44 -9.99 5.90
CA PRO A 72 -12.55 -9.49 6.95
C PRO A 72 -11.15 -9.23 6.38
N VAL A 73 -10.49 -8.16 6.82
CA VAL A 73 -9.13 -7.79 6.34
C VAL A 73 -8.13 -8.95 6.50
N GLY A 74 -8.27 -9.77 7.55
CA GLY A 74 -7.43 -10.93 7.79
C GLY A 74 -7.60 -12.09 6.79
N ASP A 75 -8.71 -12.08 6.05
CA ASP A 75 -9.04 -13.08 5.02
C ASP A 75 -8.76 -12.57 3.60
N CYS A 76 -8.36 -11.30 3.44
CA CYS A 76 -7.98 -10.72 2.16
C CYS A 76 -6.56 -11.12 1.74
N THR A 77 -6.36 -11.42 0.45
CA THR A 77 -5.01 -11.50 -0.12
C THR A 77 -4.38 -10.11 -0.22
N PRO A 78 -3.03 -10.00 -0.32
CA PRO A 78 -2.37 -8.72 -0.56
C PRO A 78 -2.91 -7.98 -1.79
N GLN A 79 -3.19 -8.69 -2.88
CA GLN A 79 -3.73 -8.12 -4.12
C GLN A 79 -5.15 -7.59 -3.93
N GLN A 80 -5.97 -8.28 -3.15
CA GLN A 80 -7.30 -7.79 -2.79
C GLN A 80 -7.20 -6.51 -1.96
N LEU A 81 -6.24 -6.41 -1.04
CA LEU A 81 -6.01 -5.18 -0.28
C LEU A 81 -5.54 -4.04 -1.19
N TRP A 82 -4.65 -4.30 -2.14
CA TRP A 82 -4.22 -3.29 -3.12
C TRP A 82 -5.36 -2.82 -4.01
N VAL A 83 -6.23 -3.72 -4.47
CA VAL A 83 -7.41 -3.35 -5.25
C VAL A 83 -8.38 -2.52 -4.42
N ALA A 84 -8.61 -2.89 -3.15
CA ALA A 84 -9.41 -2.06 -2.27
C ALA A 84 -8.82 -0.65 -2.14
N LEU A 85 -7.50 -0.50 -2.05
CA LEU A 85 -6.84 0.81 -2.03
C LEU A 85 -6.99 1.57 -3.35
N MET A 86 -6.76 0.91 -4.50
CA MET A 86 -6.94 1.49 -5.83
C MET A 86 -8.38 1.99 -6.03
N LEU A 87 -9.39 1.21 -5.68
CA LEU A 87 -10.79 1.60 -5.83
C LEU A 87 -11.20 2.79 -4.95
N ASN A 88 -10.43 3.08 -3.89
CA ASN A 88 -10.60 4.28 -3.07
C ASN A 88 -9.75 5.46 -3.52
N SER A 89 -8.87 5.24 -4.50
CA SER A 89 -8.09 6.30 -5.11
C SER A 89 -8.82 6.83 -6.34
N GLY A 90 -8.77 8.15 -6.52
CA GLY A 90 -9.33 8.82 -7.67
C GLY A 90 -8.48 10.05 -7.94
N PHE A 91 -7.71 10.00 -9.02
CA PHE A 91 -6.83 11.07 -9.47
C PHE A 91 -6.77 11.04 -10.99
N ASN A 92 -6.71 12.23 -11.60
CA ASN A 92 -6.41 12.42 -13.02
C ASN A 92 -7.25 11.54 -13.98
N SER A 93 -6.61 10.89 -14.95
CA SER A 93 -7.23 9.93 -15.88
C SER A 93 -7.28 8.49 -15.34
N PHE A 94 -6.82 8.25 -14.11
CA PHE A 94 -6.78 6.90 -13.53
C PHE A 94 -8.19 6.37 -13.27
N ASP A 95 -8.57 5.32 -14.01
CA ASP A 95 -9.78 4.53 -13.76
C ASP A 95 -9.42 3.24 -13.01
N PRO A 96 -9.59 3.18 -11.67
CA PRO A 96 -9.23 2.01 -10.90
C PRO A 96 -10.10 0.79 -11.20
N TYR A 97 -11.31 0.97 -11.75
CA TYR A 97 -12.19 -0.14 -12.10
C TYR A 97 -11.72 -0.82 -13.38
N GLN A 98 -11.34 -0.05 -14.39
CA GLN A 98 -10.77 -0.58 -15.62
C GLN A 98 -9.48 -1.35 -15.31
N VAL A 99 -8.54 -0.71 -14.61
CA VAL A 99 -7.26 -1.32 -14.23
C VAL A 99 -7.46 -2.63 -13.47
N ALA A 100 -8.35 -2.64 -12.47
CA ALA A 100 -8.62 -3.86 -11.71
C ALA A 100 -9.27 -4.95 -12.58
N SER A 101 -10.23 -4.60 -13.45
CA SER A 101 -10.88 -5.55 -14.35
C SER A 101 -9.85 -6.21 -15.27
N ASP A 102 -9.04 -5.41 -15.94
CA ASP A 102 -8.05 -5.89 -16.92
C ASP A 102 -7.01 -6.80 -16.26
N LEU A 103 -6.58 -6.47 -15.03
CA LEU A 103 -5.67 -7.32 -14.27
C LEU A 103 -6.29 -8.67 -13.90
N TYR A 104 -7.55 -8.69 -13.43
CA TYR A 104 -8.20 -9.95 -13.05
C TYR A 104 -8.67 -10.80 -14.23
N GLU A 105 -8.92 -10.19 -15.38
CA GLU A 105 -9.21 -10.91 -16.63
C GLU A 105 -7.95 -11.52 -17.24
N ASN A 106 -6.77 -11.00 -16.89
CA ASN A 106 -5.48 -11.43 -17.43
C ASN A 106 -4.47 -11.85 -16.34
N PRO A 107 -4.82 -12.80 -15.44
CA PRO A 107 -3.95 -13.21 -14.33
C PRO A 107 -2.66 -13.91 -14.78
N GLN A 108 -2.60 -14.39 -16.03
CA GLN A 108 -1.40 -14.99 -16.61
C GLN A 108 -0.28 -13.97 -16.87
N LEU A 109 -0.59 -12.67 -16.93
CA LEU A 109 0.40 -11.63 -17.25
C LEU A 109 1.26 -11.22 -16.06
N TRP A 110 0.81 -11.46 -14.83
CA TRP A 110 1.43 -10.88 -13.64
C TRP A 110 1.50 -11.84 -12.45
N HIS A 111 2.47 -11.60 -11.56
CA HIS A 111 2.59 -12.30 -10.27
C HIS A 111 2.13 -11.47 -9.08
N GLY A 112 2.28 -10.15 -9.15
CA GLY A 112 1.69 -9.25 -8.18
C GLY A 112 1.72 -7.82 -8.67
N PHE A 113 0.95 -6.96 -8.00
CA PHE A 113 0.99 -5.53 -8.24
C PHE A 113 0.78 -4.77 -6.94
N ALA A 114 1.21 -3.51 -6.92
CA ALA A 114 1.08 -2.62 -5.77
C ALA A 114 0.93 -1.16 -6.25
N LEU A 115 0.03 -0.42 -5.61
CA LEU A 115 -0.11 1.02 -5.81
C LEU A 115 0.71 1.73 -4.73
N LEU A 116 1.79 2.39 -5.14
CA LEU A 116 2.77 3.00 -4.25
C LEU A 116 3.05 4.44 -4.70
N PRO A 117 3.74 5.25 -3.90
CA PRO A 117 4.31 6.49 -4.40
C PRO A 117 5.42 6.19 -5.41
N ASP A 118 5.76 7.18 -6.23
CA ASP A 118 6.90 7.05 -7.15
C ASP A 118 8.22 6.85 -6.38
N ILE A 119 8.75 5.64 -6.47
CA ILE A 119 9.90 5.21 -5.69
C ILE A 119 11.19 5.83 -6.21
N GLU A 120 11.30 6.09 -7.52
CA GLU A 120 12.45 6.80 -8.07
C GLU A 120 12.51 8.21 -7.50
N THR A 121 11.39 8.92 -7.53
CA THR A 121 11.26 10.28 -7.00
C THR A 121 11.56 10.30 -5.49
N MET A 122 10.92 9.40 -4.72
CA MET A 122 11.17 9.28 -3.27
C MET A 122 12.64 9.01 -2.96
N THR A 123 13.29 8.11 -3.68
CA THR A 123 14.68 7.76 -3.39
C THR A 123 15.67 8.81 -3.86
N ARG A 124 15.45 9.46 -5.00
CA ARG A 124 16.34 10.53 -5.45
C ARG A 124 16.31 11.74 -4.53
N GLU A 125 15.12 12.13 -4.07
CA GLU A 125 14.92 13.42 -3.41
C GLU A 125 14.88 13.32 -1.88
N GLN A 126 14.17 12.33 -1.33
CA GLN A 126 13.85 12.29 0.10
C GLN A 126 14.72 11.28 0.84
N HIS A 127 14.97 10.12 0.22
CA HIS A 127 15.57 8.98 0.91
C HIS A 127 16.57 8.16 0.05
N PRO A 128 17.73 8.73 -0.33
CA PRO A 128 18.70 8.11 -1.23
C PRO A 128 19.34 6.82 -0.71
N ARG A 129 19.26 6.57 0.59
CA ARG A 129 19.78 5.34 1.20
C ARG A 129 18.82 4.16 1.09
N LEU A 130 17.54 4.40 0.80
CA LEU A 130 16.53 3.35 0.78
C LEU A 130 16.54 2.57 -0.55
N TRP A 131 17.00 3.17 -1.65
CA TRP A 131 17.18 2.50 -2.94
C TRP A 131 18.05 1.23 -2.87
N ARG A 132 18.87 1.09 -1.81
CA ARG A 132 19.78 -0.06 -1.61
C ARG A 132 19.19 -1.19 -0.76
N ARG A 133 17.97 -1.07 -0.22
CA ARG A 133 17.48 -1.99 0.83
C ARG A 133 16.13 -2.66 0.54
N GLY A 134 15.61 -2.54 -0.69
CA GLY A 134 14.33 -3.13 -1.12
C GLY A 134 13.10 -2.39 -0.61
N TYR A 135 11.98 -2.45 -1.35
CA TYR A 135 10.87 -1.51 -1.13
C TYR A 135 9.94 -1.76 0.03
N LEU A 136 9.85 -2.98 0.55
CA LEU A 136 9.00 -3.24 1.71
C LEU A 136 9.47 -2.47 2.96
N ARG A 137 10.72 -1.99 2.98
CA ARG A 137 11.24 -1.14 4.07
C ARG A 137 10.74 0.30 4.03
N PHE A 138 10.06 0.71 2.95
CA PHE A 138 9.52 2.06 2.79
C PHE A 138 8.12 2.18 3.38
N LEU A 139 7.36 1.09 3.43
CA LEU A 139 5.99 1.10 3.97
C LEU A 139 5.88 1.73 5.37
N PRO A 140 6.81 1.51 6.33
CA PRO A 140 6.76 2.17 7.63
C PRO A 140 7.14 3.66 7.60
N LEU A 141 7.73 4.14 6.51
CA LEU A 141 8.14 5.52 6.30
C LEU A 141 7.10 6.31 5.49
N LEU A 142 6.08 5.63 4.97
CA LEU A 142 4.97 6.32 4.33
C LEU A 142 4.19 7.09 5.41
N GLU A 143 4.29 8.42 5.41
CA GLU A 143 3.42 9.28 6.21
C GLU A 143 1.94 9.12 5.78
N GLU A 144 1.00 9.51 6.64
CA GLU A 144 -0.47 9.35 6.47
C GLU A 144 -1.06 9.92 5.15
N ARG A 145 -0.27 10.60 4.31
CA ARG A 145 -0.74 11.35 3.13
C ARG A 145 0.11 11.19 1.87
N HIS A 146 0.79 10.05 1.68
CA HIS A 146 1.46 9.87 0.39
C HIS A 146 0.44 9.61 -0.73
N ASN A 147 0.60 10.36 -1.81
CA ASN A 147 -0.05 10.09 -3.07
C ASN A 147 0.46 8.73 -3.56
N CYS A 148 -0.42 7.74 -3.56
CA CYS A 148 -0.16 6.44 -4.17
C CYS A 148 -0.68 6.54 -5.61
N ASP A 149 0.05 7.27 -6.44
CA ASP A 149 -0.28 7.61 -7.83
C ASP A 149 0.48 6.75 -8.85
N THR A 150 1.26 5.78 -8.37
CA THR A 150 2.12 4.95 -9.20
C THR A 150 1.78 3.48 -9.01
N LEU A 151 1.38 2.81 -10.09
CA LEU A 151 1.12 1.37 -10.09
C LEU A 151 2.39 0.62 -10.53
N TYR A 152 2.79 -0.37 -9.74
CA TYR A 152 3.87 -1.30 -10.08
C TYR A 152 3.28 -2.68 -10.33
N ILE A 153 3.63 -3.32 -11.44
CA ILE A 153 3.20 -4.68 -11.80
C ILE A 153 4.44 -5.55 -12.02
N LEU A 154 4.57 -6.62 -11.25
CA LEU A 154 5.56 -7.68 -11.47
C LEU A 154 5.03 -8.62 -12.55
N SER A 155 5.69 -8.62 -13.71
CA SER A 155 5.35 -9.50 -14.84
C SER A 155 5.51 -10.97 -14.46
N ALA A 156 4.69 -11.83 -15.06
CA ALA A 156 4.84 -13.28 -14.90
C ALA A 156 6.13 -13.80 -15.56
N ASP A 157 6.53 -13.20 -16.69
CA ASP A 157 7.78 -13.48 -17.41
C ASP A 157 8.14 -12.33 -18.37
N ASP A 158 9.21 -12.51 -19.15
CA ASP A 158 9.67 -11.54 -20.14
C ASP A 158 8.75 -11.44 -21.36
N GLU A 159 8.00 -12.50 -21.69
CA GLU A 159 7.17 -12.57 -22.90
C GLU A 159 5.92 -11.68 -22.77
N HIS A 160 5.39 -11.56 -21.55
CA HIS A 160 4.18 -10.76 -21.27
C HIS A 160 4.42 -9.25 -21.12
N VAL A 161 5.68 -8.78 -21.14
CA VAL A 161 6.01 -7.35 -20.95
C VAL A 161 5.33 -6.46 -21.98
N PHE A 162 5.27 -6.89 -23.26
CA PHE A 162 4.65 -6.09 -24.32
C PHE A 162 3.15 -5.90 -24.11
N GLU A 163 2.44 -6.93 -23.64
CA GLU A 163 1.02 -6.86 -23.35
C GLU A 163 0.75 -5.90 -22.18
N LEU A 164 1.57 -6.01 -21.13
CA LEU A 164 1.49 -5.10 -19.99
C LEU A 164 1.83 -3.64 -20.39
N VAL A 165 2.80 -3.40 -21.26
CA VAL A 165 3.09 -2.04 -21.77
C VAL A 165 1.88 -1.46 -22.50
N ASN A 166 1.16 -2.27 -23.29
CA ASN A 166 -0.02 -1.81 -24.02
C ASN A 166 -1.15 -1.37 -23.09
N PHE A 167 -1.32 -2.00 -21.93
CA PHE A 167 -2.26 -1.53 -20.91
C PHE A 167 -2.03 -0.09 -20.50
N GLY A 168 -0.78 0.41 -20.52
CA GLY A 168 -0.52 1.80 -20.17
C GLY A 168 -1.18 2.80 -21.13
N GLN A 169 -1.33 2.45 -22.40
CA GLN A 169 -2.08 3.27 -23.36
C GLN A 169 -3.59 3.20 -23.09
N GLU A 170 -4.09 2.01 -22.80
CA GLU A 170 -5.52 1.76 -22.55
C GLU A 170 -5.99 2.42 -21.24
N TRP A 171 -5.13 2.43 -20.22
CA TRP A 171 -5.35 3.06 -18.92
C TRP A 171 -4.98 4.54 -18.89
N GLN A 172 -4.57 5.10 -20.03
CA GLN A 172 -4.20 6.51 -20.17
C GLN A 172 -3.16 6.96 -19.12
N ALA A 173 -2.16 6.12 -18.86
CA ALA A 173 -1.02 6.48 -18.02
C ALA A 173 -0.16 7.54 -18.74
N ASP A 174 0.28 8.54 -17.99
CA ASP A 174 1.16 9.60 -18.52
C ASP A 174 2.56 9.08 -18.82
N ASP A 175 3.02 8.10 -18.02
CA ASP A 175 4.31 7.46 -18.19
C ASP A 175 4.24 5.95 -17.90
N VAL A 176 4.96 5.18 -18.71
CA VAL A 176 5.10 3.73 -18.58
C VAL A 176 6.56 3.37 -18.68
N GLN A 177 7.11 2.78 -17.62
CA GLN A 177 8.51 2.40 -17.54
C GLN A 177 8.66 0.92 -17.24
N VAL A 178 9.61 0.26 -17.91
CA VAL A 178 9.95 -1.15 -17.66
C VAL A 178 11.29 -1.23 -16.95
N TYR A 179 11.30 -1.92 -15.81
CA TYR A 179 12.51 -2.31 -15.10
C TYR A 179 12.83 -3.77 -15.39
N ALA A 180 14.10 -4.06 -15.68
CA ALA A 180 14.61 -5.41 -15.92
C ALA A 180 15.99 -5.60 -15.26
N GLY A 181 16.40 -6.86 -15.10
CA GLY A 181 17.71 -7.23 -14.54
C GLY A 181 17.96 -6.61 -13.17
N GLU A 182 19.15 -6.01 -12.97
CA GLU A 182 19.56 -5.40 -11.69
C GLU A 182 18.59 -4.29 -11.22
N ALA A 183 17.92 -3.59 -12.14
CA ALA A 183 16.93 -2.56 -11.77
C ALA A 183 15.68 -3.21 -11.19
N ALA A 184 15.15 -4.26 -11.84
CA ALA A 184 14.04 -5.04 -11.32
C ALA A 184 14.40 -5.76 -10.02
N ALA A 185 15.60 -6.35 -9.91
CA ALA A 185 16.06 -7.05 -8.71
C ALA A 185 16.11 -6.12 -7.50
N ARG A 186 16.72 -4.94 -7.67
CA ARG A 186 16.67 -3.89 -6.64
C ARG A 186 15.25 -3.49 -6.28
N LEU A 187 14.37 -3.48 -7.28
CA LEU A 187 12.99 -3.09 -7.11
C LEU A 187 12.26 -4.11 -6.22
N VAL A 188 12.27 -5.38 -6.59
CA VAL A 188 11.62 -6.43 -5.77
C VAL A 188 12.38 -6.78 -4.48
N GLY A 189 13.60 -6.28 -4.30
CA GLY A 189 14.47 -6.62 -3.16
C GLY A 189 15.11 -8.00 -3.29
N ASP A 190 15.28 -8.48 -4.53
CA ASP A 190 16.01 -9.68 -4.86
C ASP A 190 17.50 -9.35 -5.05
N GLU A 191 18.37 -10.30 -4.70
CA GLU A 191 19.81 -10.19 -4.85
C GLU A 191 20.30 -10.84 -6.17
N ASP A 192 19.43 -11.56 -6.88
CA ASP A 192 19.75 -12.20 -8.17
C ASP A 192 19.38 -11.29 -9.37
N ASP A 193 20.22 -11.29 -10.40
CA ASP A 193 20.00 -10.58 -11.67
C ASP A 193 18.87 -11.21 -12.53
N ARG A 194 18.22 -12.24 -12.01
CA ARG A 194 17.11 -12.99 -12.63
C ARG A 194 15.72 -12.49 -12.20
N ALA A 195 15.65 -11.32 -11.58
CA ALA A 195 14.38 -10.73 -11.22
C ALA A 195 13.51 -10.51 -12.45
N LEU A 196 12.24 -10.91 -12.34
CA LEU A 196 11.26 -10.73 -13.39
C LEU A 196 11.02 -9.24 -13.66
N PRO A 197 10.67 -8.86 -14.89
CA PRO A 197 10.42 -7.47 -15.23
C PRO A 197 9.31 -6.87 -14.39
N VAL A 198 9.44 -5.58 -14.09
CA VAL A 198 8.41 -4.82 -13.39
C VAL A 198 8.06 -3.60 -14.21
N LEU A 199 6.76 -3.38 -14.39
CA LEU A 199 6.24 -2.21 -15.07
C LEU A 199 5.79 -1.18 -14.04
N ARG A 200 6.10 0.08 -14.29
CA ARG A 200 5.66 1.25 -13.53
C ARG A 200 4.74 2.07 -14.43
N TYR A 201 3.56 2.38 -13.93
CA TYR A 201 2.58 3.26 -14.55
C TYR A 201 2.37 4.43 -13.62
N TRP A 202 2.37 5.63 -14.16
CA TRP A 202 2.22 6.87 -13.39
C TRP A 202 1.19 7.79 -14.04
N TRP A 203 0.45 8.51 -13.21
CA TRP A 203 -0.57 9.49 -13.61
C TRP A 203 -0.36 10.82 -12.85
N ASP A 204 -0.36 11.96 -13.54
CA ASP A 204 -0.16 13.33 -12.99
C ASP A 204 -1.38 14.25 -13.10
#